data_AF-A0A955PXT4-F1
#
_entry.id   AF-A0A955PXT4-F1
#
_cell.length_a   1.000
_cell.length_b   1.000
_cell.length_c   1.000
_cell.angle_alpha   90.00
_cell.angle_beta   90.00
_cell.angle_gamma   90.00
#
_symmetry.space_group_name_H-M   'P 1'
#
loop_
_entity.id
_entity.type
_entity.pdbx_description
1 polymer ?
#
loop_
_entity_poly.entity_id
_entity_poly.type
_entity_poly.pdbx_seq_one_letter_code
_entity_poly.pdbx_strand_id
1 'polypeptide(L)'
;VFAQVIGTMDLLASKERQRVIGVVINKFRGDLTLFNDGVTIIEERTGVPVLGVLPYLRNLELDQEDSVDIERLRKTSFEADTVNIAVVLLPHMSNFTDFNQVAAEPDVALRFVASPQELHGADTVILPGSKTTIADLEYLRKVGFEEALMAHVQRGNEIVGVCGGFQMLGKEITDPQHVETGGSSKGFGLLEVETELLAHKKTVQVRARSL
;
A
#
# COMPACT_ATOMS: atom_id res chain seq x y z
N VAL A 1 -26.24 -12.92 -4.80
CA VAL A 1 -26.62 -11.92 -3.78
C VAL A 1 -27.59 -12.48 -2.74
N PHE A 2 -28.78 -12.98 -3.11
CA PHE A 2 -29.79 -13.47 -2.15
C PHE A 2 -29.26 -14.49 -1.13
N ALA A 3 -28.76 -15.63 -1.62
CA ALA A 3 -28.24 -16.69 -0.76
C ALA A 3 -27.06 -16.23 0.12
N GLN A 4 -26.23 -15.31 -0.39
CA GLN A 4 -25.11 -14.75 0.36
C GLN A 4 -25.63 -13.89 1.53
N VAL A 5 -26.53 -12.94 1.27
CA VAL A 5 -27.07 -12.05 2.31
C VAL A 5 -27.86 -12.85 3.34
N ILE A 6 -28.78 -13.70 2.89
CA ILE A 6 -29.61 -14.53 3.78
C ILE A 6 -28.71 -15.47 4.58
N GLY A 7 -27.78 -16.17 3.93
CA GLY A 7 -26.86 -17.09 4.58
C GLY A 7 -25.97 -16.40 5.62
N THR A 8 -25.42 -15.22 5.32
CA THR A 8 -24.66 -14.44 6.31
C THR A 8 -25.52 -14.07 7.51
N MET A 9 -26.74 -13.58 7.29
CA MET A 9 -27.65 -13.20 8.37
C MET A 9 -28.02 -14.41 9.26
N ASP A 10 -28.16 -15.59 8.68
CA ASP A 10 -28.48 -16.83 9.40
C ASP A 10 -27.30 -17.41 10.18
N LEU A 11 -26.06 -17.10 9.77
CA LEU A 11 -24.84 -17.52 10.46
C LEU A 11 -24.44 -16.59 11.63
N LEU A 12 -24.87 -15.32 11.61
CA LEU A 12 -24.54 -14.36 12.67
C LEU A 12 -25.18 -14.76 14.01
N ALA A 13 -24.43 -14.63 15.10
CA ALA A 13 -25.02 -14.77 16.44
C ALA A 13 -26.04 -13.65 16.68
N SER A 14 -27.04 -13.88 17.54
CA SER A 14 -28.13 -12.90 17.78
C SER A 14 -27.63 -11.50 18.13
N LYS A 15 -26.54 -11.39 18.90
CA LYS A 15 -25.92 -10.12 19.29
C LYS A 15 -25.27 -9.37 18.11
N GLU A 16 -24.79 -10.09 17.11
CA GLU A 16 -24.16 -9.53 15.90
C GLU A 16 -25.23 -9.12 14.91
N ARG A 17 -26.26 -9.97 14.75
CA ARG A 17 -27.42 -9.69 13.90
C ARG A 17 -28.12 -8.38 14.30
N GLN A 18 -28.23 -8.10 15.61
CA GLN A 18 -28.79 -6.83 16.12
C GLN A 18 -27.97 -5.58 15.76
N ARG A 19 -26.72 -5.72 15.34
CA ARG A 19 -25.87 -4.60 14.90
C ARG A 19 -26.03 -4.29 13.41
N VAL A 20 -26.68 -5.18 12.65
CA VAL A 20 -26.92 -4.97 11.23
C VAL A 20 -28.11 -4.04 11.05
N ILE A 21 -27.84 -2.81 10.60
CA ILE A 21 -28.89 -1.80 10.37
C ILE A 21 -29.47 -1.86 8.96
N GLY A 22 -28.85 -2.61 8.05
CA GLY A 22 -29.31 -2.78 6.68
C GLY A 22 -28.23 -3.35 5.76
N VAL A 23 -28.62 -3.57 4.50
CA VAL A 23 -27.77 -4.18 3.46
C VAL A 23 -27.61 -3.22 2.29
N VAL A 24 -26.39 -3.08 1.78
CA VAL A 24 -26.12 -2.40 0.50
C VAL A 24 -25.69 -3.45 -0.51
N ILE A 25 -26.37 -3.49 -1.65
CA ILE A 25 -26.03 -4.39 -2.74
C ILE A 25 -25.18 -3.61 -3.72
N ASN A 26 -23.91 -3.96 -3.87
CA ASN A 26 -23.01 -3.32 -4.82
C ASN A 26 -22.78 -4.16 -6.08
N LYS A 27 -22.07 -3.58 -7.06
CA LYS A 27 -21.67 -4.25 -8.31
C LYS A 27 -22.86 -4.80 -9.11
N PHE A 28 -24.04 -4.18 -8.99
CA PHE A 28 -25.25 -4.65 -9.68
C PHE A 28 -25.14 -4.44 -11.20
N ARG A 29 -25.42 -5.48 -11.97
CA ARG A 29 -25.40 -5.43 -13.44
C ARG A 29 -26.82 -5.62 -13.96
N GLY A 30 -27.27 -4.71 -14.81
CA GLY A 30 -28.61 -4.74 -15.41
C GLY A 30 -29.45 -3.54 -15.02
N ASP A 31 -30.75 -3.62 -15.30
CA ASP A 31 -31.73 -2.60 -14.96
C ASP A 31 -32.12 -2.69 -13.48
N LEU A 32 -31.87 -1.63 -12.72
CA LEU A 32 -32.18 -1.53 -11.30
C LEU A 32 -33.69 -1.67 -11.03
N THR A 33 -34.54 -1.22 -11.95
CA THR A 33 -35.99 -1.27 -11.80
C THR A 33 -36.53 -2.70 -11.74
N LEU A 34 -35.82 -3.64 -12.36
CA LEU A 34 -36.14 -5.07 -12.35
C LEU A 34 -35.70 -5.79 -11.07
N PHE A 35 -35.01 -5.10 -10.15
CA PHE A 35 -34.45 -5.70 -8.94
C PHE A 35 -35.31 -5.48 -7.68
N ASN A 36 -36.43 -4.76 -7.79
CA ASN A 36 -37.31 -4.49 -6.64
C ASN A 36 -37.82 -5.76 -5.96
N ASP A 37 -38.23 -6.78 -6.74
CA ASP A 37 -38.67 -8.07 -6.19
C ASP A 37 -37.56 -8.75 -5.37
N GLY A 38 -36.31 -8.56 -5.80
CA GLY A 38 -35.15 -9.03 -5.07
C GLY A 38 -34.99 -8.35 -3.71
N VAL A 39 -35.16 -7.03 -3.67
CA VAL A 39 -35.12 -6.26 -2.42
C VAL A 39 -36.15 -6.81 -1.43
N THR A 40 -37.40 -6.99 -1.87
CA THR A 40 -38.48 -7.52 -1.03
C THR A 40 -38.13 -8.89 -0.44
N ILE A 41 -37.61 -9.82 -1.25
CA ILE A 41 -37.21 -11.16 -0.77
C ILE A 41 -36.15 -11.08 0.34
N ILE A 42 -35.17 -10.17 0.20
CA ILE A 42 -34.11 -10.01 1.20
C ILE A 42 -34.69 -9.47 2.50
N GLU A 43 -35.49 -8.41 2.43
CA GLU A 43 -36.06 -7.76 3.60
C GLU A 43 -36.99 -8.71 4.38
N GLU A 44 -37.86 -9.44 3.67
CA GLU A 44 -38.77 -10.41 4.29
C GLU A 44 -38.03 -11.57 4.98
N ARG A 45 -36.96 -12.08 4.34
CA ARG A 45 -36.24 -13.25 4.86
C ARG A 45 -35.24 -12.91 5.96
N THR A 46 -34.73 -11.68 5.98
CA THR A 46 -33.67 -11.28 6.91
C THR A 46 -34.15 -10.35 8.02
N GLY A 47 -35.26 -9.63 7.80
CA GLY A 47 -35.79 -8.62 8.71
C GLY A 47 -34.95 -7.34 8.75
N VAL A 48 -34.01 -7.15 7.82
CA VAL A 48 -33.19 -5.94 7.71
C VAL A 48 -33.45 -5.23 6.37
N PRO A 49 -33.48 -3.89 6.35
CA PRO A 49 -33.78 -3.13 5.13
C PRO A 49 -32.63 -3.18 4.12
N VAL A 50 -32.94 -3.15 2.83
CA VAL A 50 -31.95 -2.87 1.79
C VAL A 50 -31.83 -1.36 1.62
N LEU A 51 -30.69 -0.81 2.03
CA LEU A 51 -30.44 0.64 2.05
C LEU A 51 -30.14 1.20 0.66
N GLY A 52 -29.74 0.34 -0.29
CA GLY A 52 -29.50 0.75 -1.66
C GLY A 52 -28.92 -0.36 -2.53
N VAL A 53 -29.09 -0.18 -3.84
CA VAL A 53 -28.52 -1.03 -4.88
C VAL A 53 -27.64 -0.17 -5.77
N LEU A 54 -26.33 -0.37 -5.70
CA LEU A 54 -25.33 0.38 -6.44
C LEU A 54 -25.01 -0.32 -7.76
N PRO A 55 -25.08 0.39 -8.90
CA PRO A 55 -24.74 -0.16 -10.19
C PRO A 55 -23.25 -0.55 -10.25
N TYR A 56 -22.92 -1.44 -11.17
CA TYR A 56 -21.55 -1.77 -11.50
C TYR A 56 -20.90 -0.60 -12.24
N LEU A 57 -20.03 0.11 -11.53
CA LEU A 57 -19.22 1.18 -12.09
C LEU A 57 -18.02 0.58 -12.81
N ARG A 58 -18.01 0.65 -14.15
CA ARG A 58 -16.99 -0.02 -14.99
C ARG A 58 -15.59 0.58 -14.83
N ASN A 59 -15.52 1.88 -14.55
CA ASN A 59 -14.27 2.64 -14.47
C ASN A 59 -14.05 3.19 -13.05
N LEU A 60 -14.59 2.50 -12.04
CA LEU A 60 -14.31 2.87 -10.66
C LEU A 60 -12.97 2.26 -10.27
N GLU A 61 -11.96 3.12 -10.18
CA GLU A 61 -10.67 2.79 -9.60
C GLU A 61 -10.75 3.09 -8.10
N LEU A 62 -10.81 2.03 -7.30
CA LEU A 62 -10.64 2.12 -5.85
C LEU A 62 -9.26 1.59 -5.52
N ASP A 63 -8.63 2.21 -4.53
CA ASP A 63 -7.46 1.64 -3.88
C ASP A 63 -7.80 0.22 -3.42
N GLN A 64 -7.02 -0.74 -3.89
CA GLN A 64 -7.24 -2.13 -3.54
C GLN A 64 -6.78 -2.37 -2.10
N GLU A 65 -7.46 -3.26 -1.40
CA GLU A 65 -7.08 -3.63 -0.02
C GLU A 65 -5.98 -4.72 -0.02
N ASP A 66 -5.82 -5.44 -1.14
CA ASP A 66 -4.95 -6.61 -1.28
C ASP A 66 -3.73 -6.40 -2.20
N SER A 67 -2.73 -7.26 -2.03
CA SER A 67 -1.44 -7.28 -2.74
C SER A 67 -1.50 -7.75 -4.21
N VAL A 68 -2.68 -7.90 -4.81
CA VAL A 68 -2.84 -8.49 -6.16
C VAL A 68 -2.14 -7.64 -7.24
N ASP A 69 -2.17 -6.31 -7.12
CA ASP A 69 -1.47 -5.44 -8.07
C ASP A 69 0.05 -5.47 -7.90
N ILE A 70 0.57 -5.82 -6.71
CA ILE A 70 2.00 -6.02 -6.51
C ILE A 70 2.49 -7.14 -7.43
N GLU A 71 1.82 -8.29 -7.46
CA GLU A 71 2.21 -9.41 -8.33
C GLU A 71 2.19 -9.06 -9.82
N ARG A 72 1.23 -8.22 -10.24
CA ARG A 72 1.17 -7.71 -11.61
C ARG A 72 2.36 -6.81 -11.91
N LEU A 73 2.60 -5.81 -11.05
CA LEU A 73 3.66 -4.83 -11.23
C LEU A 73 5.07 -5.41 -11.08
N ARG A 74 5.24 -6.52 -10.33
CA ARG A 74 6.49 -7.29 -10.31
C ARG A 74 6.88 -7.85 -11.69
N LYS A 75 5.90 -8.03 -12.59
CA LYS A 75 6.12 -8.56 -13.94
C LYS A 75 6.35 -7.46 -14.99
N THR A 76 6.19 -6.19 -14.64
CA THR A 76 6.47 -5.04 -15.53
C THR A 76 7.92 -5.12 -16.02
N SER A 77 8.16 -5.02 -17.32
CA SER A 77 9.53 -4.94 -17.87
C SER A 77 10.00 -3.49 -17.90
N PHE A 78 11.32 -3.27 -17.85
CA PHE A 78 11.89 -1.92 -17.95
C PHE A 78 12.15 -1.67 -19.43
N GLU A 79 11.78 -0.47 -19.89
CA GLU A 79 11.76 -0.11 -21.30
C GLU A 79 12.64 1.13 -21.53
N ALA A 80 13.21 1.27 -22.72
CA ALA A 80 14.21 2.30 -23.00
C ALA A 80 13.61 3.70 -23.16
N ASP A 81 12.31 3.78 -23.47
CA ASP A 81 11.52 4.98 -23.72
C ASP A 81 10.59 5.33 -22.55
N THR A 82 10.83 4.74 -21.37
CA THR A 82 10.08 5.01 -20.14
C THR A 82 11.00 5.43 -19.00
N VAL A 83 10.47 6.12 -18.00
CA VAL A 83 11.11 6.29 -16.70
C VAL A 83 10.95 4.98 -15.90
N ASN A 84 12.06 4.27 -15.70
CA ASN A 84 12.06 2.98 -15.02
C ASN A 84 12.19 3.16 -13.50
N ILE A 85 11.13 2.81 -12.78
CA ILE A 85 11.06 2.99 -11.32
C ILE A 85 11.01 1.63 -10.64
N ALA A 86 12.01 1.36 -9.78
CA ALA A 86 12.00 0.19 -8.91
C ALA A 86 11.50 0.55 -7.51
N VAL A 87 10.41 -0.05 -7.05
CA VAL A 87 9.93 0.09 -5.66
C VAL A 87 10.34 -1.13 -4.86
N VAL A 88 11.15 -0.95 -3.82
CA VAL A 88 11.67 -2.07 -3.01
C VAL A 88 10.56 -2.66 -2.14
N LEU A 89 10.35 -3.96 -2.24
CA LEU A 89 9.40 -4.68 -1.38
C LEU A 89 10.00 -4.90 0.00
N LEU A 90 9.46 -4.17 0.98
CA LEU A 90 9.82 -4.33 2.38
C LEU A 90 8.91 -5.37 3.06
N PRO A 91 9.44 -6.20 3.98
CA PRO A 91 8.64 -7.14 4.76
C PRO A 91 7.47 -6.47 5.50
N HIS A 92 7.66 -5.25 5.99
CA HIS A 92 6.65 -4.49 6.73
C HIS A 92 6.23 -3.21 5.98
N MET A 93 6.19 -3.26 4.66
CA MET A 93 5.78 -2.14 3.81
C MET A 93 4.41 -1.59 4.23
N SER A 94 4.28 -0.26 4.25
CA SER A 94 3.03 0.46 4.42
C SER A 94 2.60 1.13 3.12
N ASN A 95 1.30 1.45 3.00
CA ASN A 95 0.77 2.32 1.95
C ASN A 95 1.14 1.89 0.52
N PHE A 96 0.92 0.61 0.19
CA PHE A 96 1.27 0.06 -1.14
C PHE A 96 0.57 0.77 -2.31
N THR A 97 -0.58 1.41 -2.09
CA THR A 97 -1.32 2.15 -3.11
C THR A 97 -0.74 3.52 -3.43
N ASP A 98 0.20 4.04 -2.64
CA ASP A 98 0.84 5.35 -2.89
C ASP A 98 1.49 5.43 -4.28
N PHE A 99 1.87 4.27 -4.83
CA PHE A 99 2.56 4.16 -6.12
C PHE A 99 1.63 3.92 -7.31
N ASN A 100 0.33 3.72 -7.09
CA ASN A 100 -0.63 3.40 -8.15
C ASN A 100 -0.72 4.53 -9.17
N GLN A 101 -0.74 5.79 -8.71
CA GLN A 101 -0.82 6.95 -9.60
C GLN A 101 0.46 7.09 -10.45
N VAL A 102 1.62 6.86 -9.84
CA VAL A 102 2.90 6.87 -10.57
C VAL A 102 2.94 5.76 -11.60
N ALA A 103 2.46 4.56 -11.27
CA ALA A 103 2.40 3.42 -12.18
C ALA A 103 1.36 3.58 -13.31
N ALA A 104 0.41 4.52 -13.17
CA ALA A 104 -0.60 4.80 -14.18
C ALA A 104 -0.13 5.80 -15.24
N GLU A 105 1.00 6.48 -15.01
CA GLU A 105 1.57 7.43 -15.97
C GLU A 105 2.05 6.69 -17.25
N PRO A 106 1.68 7.16 -18.46
CA PRO A 106 1.95 6.44 -19.71
C PRO A 106 3.44 6.23 -20.03
N ASP A 107 4.31 7.07 -19.49
CA ASP A 107 5.76 7.09 -19.70
C ASP A 107 6.54 6.51 -18.51
N VAL A 108 5.87 5.80 -17.60
CA VAL A 108 6.50 5.18 -16.42
C VAL A 108 6.40 3.66 -16.47
N ALA A 109 7.54 3.00 -16.29
CA ALA A 109 7.62 1.56 -16.05
C ALA A 109 7.92 1.30 -14.57
N LEU A 110 6.87 1.18 -13.76
CA LEU A 110 7.00 0.89 -12.33
C LEU A 110 7.03 -0.63 -12.07
N ARG A 111 8.06 -1.08 -11.36
CA ARG A 111 8.23 -2.48 -10.92
C ARG A 111 8.46 -2.55 -9.42
N PHE A 112 7.72 -3.43 -8.74
CA PHE A 112 8.09 -3.87 -7.40
C PHE A 112 9.21 -4.89 -7.43
N VAL A 113 10.25 -4.70 -6.62
CA VAL A 113 11.46 -5.54 -6.63
C VAL A 113 11.67 -6.23 -5.29
N ALA A 114 11.96 -7.53 -5.31
CA ALA A 114 12.18 -8.32 -4.09
C ALA A 114 13.64 -8.74 -3.89
N SER A 115 14.50 -8.51 -4.88
CA SER A 115 15.93 -8.83 -4.80
C SER A 115 16.80 -7.70 -5.37
N PRO A 116 18.06 -7.56 -4.92
CA PRO A 116 18.95 -6.49 -5.37
C PRO A 116 19.21 -6.51 -6.89
N GLN A 117 19.20 -7.68 -7.53
CA GLN A 117 19.45 -7.83 -8.96
C GLN A 117 18.33 -7.23 -9.81
N GLU A 118 17.11 -7.21 -9.29
CA GLU A 118 15.94 -6.64 -9.97
C GLU A 118 16.01 -5.11 -10.10
N LEU A 119 16.95 -4.43 -9.42
CA LEU A 119 17.23 -2.99 -9.57
C LEU A 119 17.93 -2.63 -10.88
N HIS A 120 18.43 -3.63 -11.62
CA HIS A 120 19.13 -3.38 -12.87
C HIS A 120 18.21 -2.71 -13.91
N GLY A 121 18.68 -1.63 -14.51
CA GLY A 121 17.93 -0.85 -15.50
C GLY A 121 16.94 0.16 -14.90
N ALA A 122 16.84 0.26 -13.56
CA ALA A 122 16.06 1.33 -12.94
C ALA A 122 16.79 2.68 -13.07
N ASP A 123 16.03 3.72 -13.39
CA ASP A 123 16.45 5.13 -13.37
C ASP A 123 16.29 5.71 -11.96
N THR A 124 15.26 5.26 -11.25
CA THR A 124 14.98 5.65 -9.86
C THR A 124 14.65 4.42 -9.01
N VAL A 125 15.18 4.38 -7.78
CA VAL A 125 14.76 3.41 -6.75
C VAL A 125 13.96 4.11 -5.66
N ILE A 126 12.81 3.56 -5.31
CA ILE A 126 11.98 4.02 -4.21
C ILE A 126 12.10 3.05 -3.04
N LEU A 127 12.51 3.58 -1.88
CA LEU A 127 12.32 2.94 -0.58
C LEU A 127 10.97 3.40 0.01
N PRO A 128 9.96 2.52 0.08
CA PRO A 128 8.62 2.91 0.51
C PRO A 128 8.53 3.09 2.03
N GLY A 129 7.33 3.42 2.50
CA GLY A 129 7.03 3.43 3.93
C GLY A 129 7.16 2.06 4.58
N SER A 130 7.60 2.03 5.83
CA SER A 130 7.70 0.83 6.67
C SER A 130 6.92 1.05 7.97
N LYS A 131 6.36 -0.04 8.51
CA LYS A 131 5.75 -0.08 9.85
C LYS A 131 6.76 -0.43 10.95
N THR A 132 7.93 -0.95 10.58
CA THR A 132 9.03 -1.34 11.48
C THR A 132 10.36 -1.01 10.80
N THR A 133 10.69 0.27 10.79
CA THR A 133 11.75 0.86 9.98
C THR A 133 13.12 0.25 10.28
N ILE A 134 13.46 0.04 11.55
CA ILE A 134 14.76 -0.56 11.93
C ILE A 134 14.84 -2.01 11.44
N ALA A 135 13.78 -2.80 11.60
CA ALA A 135 13.74 -4.20 11.19
C ALA A 135 13.83 -4.36 9.66
N ASP A 136 13.13 -3.52 8.90
CA ASP A 136 13.19 -3.53 7.44
C ASP A 136 14.57 -3.05 6.94
N LEU A 137 15.19 -2.07 7.59
CA LEU A 137 16.56 -1.65 7.28
C LEU A 137 17.57 -2.78 7.47
N GLU A 138 17.49 -3.50 8.59
CA GLU A 138 18.32 -4.69 8.85
C GLU A 138 18.08 -5.80 7.82
N TYR A 139 16.82 -6.00 7.41
CA TYR A 139 16.47 -6.92 6.35
C TYR A 139 17.15 -6.54 5.02
N LEU A 140 17.07 -5.26 4.61
CA LEU A 140 17.69 -4.79 3.37
C LEU A 140 19.20 -5.04 3.35
N ARG A 141 19.88 -4.79 4.47
CA ARG A 141 21.31 -5.12 4.63
C ARG A 141 21.56 -6.61 4.49
N LYS A 142 20.78 -7.42 5.21
CA LYS A 142 20.93 -8.87 5.24
C LYS A 142 20.80 -9.50 3.85
N VAL A 143 19.93 -8.96 3.00
CA VAL A 143 19.71 -9.49 1.64
C VAL A 143 20.54 -8.79 0.55
N GLY A 144 21.40 -7.83 0.92
CA GLY A 144 22.35 -7.17 0.02
C GLY A 144 21.79 -6.00 -0.79
N PHE A 145 20.70 -5.37 -0.33
CA PHE A 145 20.18 -4.17 -0.98
C PHE A 145 21.09 -2.95 -0.74
N GLU A 146 21.77 -2.84 0.40
CA GLU A 146 22.62 -1.69 0.73
C GLU A 146 23.70 -1.48 -0.36
N GLU A 147 24.41 -2.55 -0.72
CA GLU A 147 25.45 -2.50 -1.75
C GLU A 147 24.88 -2.13 -3.13
N ALA A 148 23.71 -2.66 -3.47
CA ALA A 148 23.07 -2.40 -4.76
C ALA A 148 22.54 -0.96 -4.86
N LEU A 149 22.00 -0.41 -3.77
CA LEU A 149 21.57 0.99 -3.68
C LEU A 149 22.77 1.93 -3.78
N MET A 150 23.87 1.64 -3.08
CA MET A 150 25.10 2.45 -3.18
C MET A 150 25.66 2.43 -4.61
N ALA A 151 25.70 1.27 -5.25
CA ALA A 151 26.13 1.15 -6.64
C ALA A 151 25.18 1.89 -7.60
N HIS A 152 23.88 1.96 -7.29
CA HIS A 152 22.89 2.73 -8.07
C HIS A 152 23.16 4.23 -7.98
N VAL A 153 23.38 4.78 -6.78
CA VAL A 153 23.75 6.19 -6.58
C VAL A 153 25.09 6.52 -7.24
N GLN A 154 26.08 5.63 -7.14
CA GLN A 154 27.40 5.83 -7.77
C GLN A 154 27.33 5.93 -9.30
N ARG A 155 26.30 5.34 -9.94
CA ARG A 155 26.04 5.50 -11.38
C ARG A 155 25.38 6.83 -11.74
N GLY A 156 25.01 7.65 -10.75
CA GLY A 156 24.32 8.92 -10.92
C GLY A 156 22.80 8.81 -10.95
N ASN A 157 22.25 7.64 -10.62
CA ASN A 157 20.81 7.41 -10.60
C ASN A 157 20.19 7.82 -9.24
N GLU A 158 18.88 7.99 -9.21
CA GLU A 158 18.18 8.61 -8.10
C GLU A 158 17.59 7.61 -7.10
N ILE A 159 17.60 7.97 -5.82
CA ILE A 159 16.89 7.23 -4.76
C ILE A 159 15.92 8.15 -4.04
N VAL A 160 14.67 7.70 -3.92
CA VAL A 160 13.60 8.39 -3.20
C VAL A 160 13.22 7.56 -1.97
N GLY A 161 13.18 8.20 -0.80
CA GLY A 161 12.69 7.58 0.42
C GLY A 161 11.34 8.18 0.82
N VAL A 162 10.38 7.32 1.18
CA VAL A 162 9.05 7.73 1.65
C VAL A 162 8.85 7.24 3.09
N CYS A 163 8.52 8.14 4.01
CA CYS A 163 8.27 7.82 5.43
C CYS A 163 9.44 6.99 6.04
N GLY A 164 9.24 5.73 6.40
CA GLY A 164 10.31 4.84 6.87
C GLY A 164 11.50 4.75 5.90
N GLY A 165 11.25 4.69 4.58
CA GLY A 165 12.30 4.72 3.57
C GLY A 165 13.12 6.03 3.58
N PHE A 166 12.50 7.18 3.87
CA PHE A 166 13.23 8.44 4.06
C PHE A 166 14.15 8.38 5.28
N GLN A 167 13.66 7.81 6.39
CA GLN A 167 14.44 7.63 7.61
C GLN A 167 15.63 6.70 7.36
N MET A 168 15.44 5.62 6.60
CA MET A 168 16.50 4.70 6.19
C MET A 168 17.62 5.37 5.39
N LEU A 169 17.30 6.39 4.57
CA LEU A 169 18.30 7.13 3.82
C LEU A 169 19.15 8.06 4.70
N GLY A 170 18.71 8.37 5.92
CA GLY A 170 19.44 9.21 6.88
C GLY A 170 20.70 8.55 7.44
N LYS A 171 21.32 9.22 8.41
CA LYS A 171 22.50 8.75 9.14
C LYS A 171 22.16 7.72 10.22
N GLU A 172 21.06 7.91 10.92
CA GLU A 172 20.70 7.10 12.08
C GLU A 172 19.19 7.15 12.35
N ILE A 173 18.67 6.03 12.85
CA ILE A 173 17.29 5.86 13.30
C ILE A 173 17.35 5.28 14.72
N THR A 174 16.75 5.98 15.69
CA THR A 174 16.68 5.55 17.09
C THR A 174 15.23 5.36 17.53
N ASP A 175 14.98 4.30 18.30
CA ASP A 175 13.69 4.00 18.92
C ASP A 175 13.88 3.73 20.44
N PRO A 176 14.19 4.77 21.23
CA PRO A 176 14.47 4.61 22.66
C PRO A 176 13.22 4.18 23.46
N GLN A 177 12.03 4.45 22.93
CA GLN A 177 10.75 4.17 23.60
C GLN A 177 10.09 2.87 23.14
N HIS A 178 10.73 2.09 22.25
CA HIS A 178 10.22 0.83 21.73
C HIS A 178 8.83 0.99 21.07
N VAL A 179 8.68 2.05 20.28
CA VAL A 179 7.45 2.37 19.54
C VAL A 179 7.19 1.32 18.46
N GLU A 180 8.25 0.84 17.82
CA GLU A 180 8.20 -0.26 16.85
C GLU A 180 8.83 -1.51 17.48
N THR A 181 10.14 -1.70 17.32
CA THR A 181 10.91 -2.83 17.86
C THR A 181 11.96 -2.40 18.88
N GLY A 182 12.17 -1.10 19.08
CA GLY A 182 13.24 -0.56 19.89
C GLY A 182 14.62 -0.58 19.22
N GLY A 183 15.58 0.10 19.85
CA GLY A 183 17.00 0.05 19.48
C GLY A 183 17.50 1.27 18.70
N SER A 184 18.66 1.13 18.06
CA SER A 184 19.21 2.12 17.13
C SER A 184 19.90 1.40 15.98
N SER A 185 19.81 1.98 14.78
CA SER A 185 20.53 1.51 13.60
C SER A 185 21.05 2.68 12.78
N LYS A 186 22.25 2.52 12.21
CA LYS A 186 22.76 3.48 11.22
C LYS A 186 21.94 3.36 9.96
N GLY A 187 21.47 4.46 9.40
CA GLY A 187 20.85 4.48 8.07
C GLY A 187 21.91 4.29 6.97
N PHE A 188 21.48 4.46 5.72
CA PHE A 188 22.35 4.38 4.54
C PHE A 188 23.29 5.59 4.40
N GLY A 189 23.06 6.67 5.14
CA GLY A 189 23.92 7.85 5.17
C GLY A 189 23.90 8.65 3.87
N LEU A 190 22.83 8.56 3.08
CA LEU A 190 22.63 9.30 1.83
C LEU A 190 22.01 10.68 2.05
N LEU A 191 21.35 10.88 3.19
CA LEU A 191 20.78 12.15 3.63
C LEU A 191 21.39 12.59 4.97
N GLU A 192 21.59 13.89 5.10
CA GLU A 192 22.06 14.54 6.33
C GLU A 192 20.92 14.69 7.36
N VAL A 193 20.31 13.56 7.72
CA VAL A 193 19.13 13.48 8.59
C VAL A 193 19.32 12.41 9.65
N GLU A 194 18.93 12.70 10.88
CA GLU A 194 18.83 11.74 11.98
C GLU A 194 17.38 11.66 12.44
N THR A 195 16.90 10.45 12.74
CA THR A 195 15.52 10.20 13.12
C THR A 195 15.45 9.58 14.52
N GLU A 196 14.62 10.16 15.38
CA GLU A 196 14.21 9.55 16.65
C GLU A 196 12.71 9.27 16.62
N LEU A 197 12.33 8.01 16.89
CA LEU A 197 10.94 7.59 17.01
C LEU A 197 10.40 7.94 18.40
N LEU A 198 9.32 8.71 18.41
CA LEU A 198 8.66 9.19 19.63
C LEU A 198 7.35 8.42 19.86
N ALA A 199 7.04 8.14 21.13
CA ALA A 199 5.84 7.39 21.53
C ALA A 199 4.52 8.04 21.09
N HIS A 200 4.51 9.36 20.87
CA HIS A 200 3.33 10.09 20.45
C HIS A 200 3.50 10.63 19.04
N LYS A 201 2.66 10.13 18.13
CA LYS A 201 2.60 10.65 16.77
C LYS A 201 2.16 12.11 16.77
N LYS A 202 2.94 12.96 16.10
CA LYS A 202 2.62 14.36 15.88
C LYS A 202 2.58 14.64 14.38
N THR A 203 1.44 15.10 13.88
CA THR A 203 1.28 15.58 12.50
C THR A 203 1.19 17.10 12.52
N VAL A 204 2.09 17.76 11.78
CA VAL A 204 2.10 19.22 11.63
C VAL A 204 2.18 19.58 10.16
N GLN A 205 1.51 20.66 9.77
CA GLN A 205 1.69 21.21 8.44
C GLN A 205 3.08 21.86 8.37
N VAL A 206 3.87 21.46 7.38
CA VAL A 206 5.20 22.01 7.11
C VAL A 206 5.24 22.64 5.73
N ARG A 207 6.14 23.61 5.54
CA ARG A 207 6.54 24.11 4.22
C ARG A 207 7.99 23.71 4.01
N ALA A 208 8.24 22.96 2.96
CA ALA A 208 9.59 22.57 2.54
C ALA A 208 9.87 23.11 1.14
N ARG A 209 11.15 23.28 0.82
CA ARG A 209 11.64 23.59 -0.54
C ARG A 209 12.47 22.40 -0.98
N SER A 210 12.22 21.90 -2.19
CA SER A 210 13.11 20.90 -2.80
C SER A 210 14.53 21.46 -2.87
N LEU A 211 15.51 20.61 -2.57
CA LEU A 211 16.93 20.91 -2.80
C LEU A 211 17.21 20.97 -4.31
#